data_AF-A0A1J4UNB0-F1
#
_entry.id   AF-A0A1J4UNB0-F1
#
_cell.length_a   1.000
_cell.length_b   1.000
_cell.length_c   1.000
_cell.angle_alpha   90.00
_cell.angle_beta   90.00
_cell.angle_gamma   90.00
#
_symmetry.space_group_name_H-M   'P 1'
#
loop_
_entity.id
_entity.type
_entity.pdbx_description
1 polymer ?
#
loop_
_entity_poly.entity_id
_entity_poly.type
_entity_poly.pdbx_seq_one_letter_code
_entity_poly.pdbx_strand_id
1 'polypeptide(L)' 'MFEKLTKMKEKVKEELSHIPRGVPEQNEIRMYYWPLRLSSLKGGKEKKTKKQVLNECVAKVKKNNPAFTVQYDVGYFSE' A
#
# COMPACT_ATOMS: atom_id res chain seq x y z
N MET A 1 10.32 -17.04 -14.57
CA MET A 1 9.66 -15.71 -14.60
C MET A 1 8.41 -15.62 -13.69
N PHE A 2 7.64 -16.70 -13.51
CA PHE A 2 6.47 -16.74 -12.62
C PHE A 2 6.79 -16.60 -11.12
N GLU A 3 7.84 -17.25 -10.63
CA GLU A 3 8.21 -17.23 -9.20
C GLU A 3 8.48 -15.82 -8.67
N LYS A 4 9.08 -14.95 -9.48
CA LYS A 4 9.36 -13.56 -9.10
C LYS A 4 8.05 -12.77 -8.89
N LEU A 5 7.04 -13.00 -9.74
CA LEU A 5 5.74 -12.34 -9.60
C LEU A 5 4.95 -12.87 -8.40
N THR A 6 5.00 -14.18 -8.15
CA THR A 6 4.37 -14.80 -6.97
C THR A 6 4.95 -14.24 -5.68
N LYS A 7 6.29 -14.22 -5.53
CA LYS A 7 6.97 -13.64 -4.36
C LYS A 7 6.62 -12.16 -4.15
N MET A 8 6.53 -11.37 -5.22
CA MET A 8 6.09 -9.98 -5.12
C MET A 8 4.63 -9.88 -4.62
N LYS A 9 3.72 -10.70 -5.14
CA LYS A 9 2.32 -10.71 -4.68
C LYS A 9 2.21 -11.14 -3.22
N GLU A 10 2.96 -12.15 -2.79
CA GLU A 10 3.01 -12.59 -1.38
C GLU A 10 3.50 -11.48 -0.46
N LYS A 11 4.61 -10.82 -0.84
CA LYS A 11 5.10 -9.65 -0.10
C LYS A 11 4.03 -8.56 0.03
N VAL A 12 3.33 -8.23 -1.05
CA VAL A 12 2.27 -7.20 -0.99
C VAL A 12 1.07 -7.67 -0.15
N LYS A 13 0.74 -8.98 -0.17
CA LYS A 13 -0.32 -9.55 0.70
C LYS A 13 0.06 -9.45 2.18
N GLU A 14 1.31 -9.73 2.51
CA GLU A 14 1.87 -9.56 3.85
C GLU A 14 1.80 -8.08 4.26
N GLU A 15 2.32 -7.16 3.44
CA GLU A 15 2.24 -5.72 3.73
C GLU A 15 0.77 -5.25 3.92
N LEU A 16 -0.19 -5.82 3.18
CA LEU A 16 -1.62 -5.53 3.34
C LEU A 16 -2.25 -6.14 4.60
N SER A 17 -1.65 -7.13 5.26
CA SER A 17 -2.19 -7.63 6.54
C SER A 17 -2.06 -6.57 7.64
N HIS A 18 -1.06 -5.68 7.50
CA HIS A 18 -0.77 -4.55 8.38
C HIS A 18 -1.61 -3.28 8.07
N ILE A 19 -2.52 -3.35 7.09
CA ILE A 19 -3.48 -2.28 6.78
C ILE A 19 -4.87 -2.87 7.00
N PRO A 20 -5.55 -2.66 8.14
CA PRO A 20 -6.83 -3.30 8.42
C PRO A 20 -7.88 -3.00 7.35
N ARG A 21 -8.83 -3.91 7.17
CA ARG A 21 -10.07 -3.63 6.43
C ARG A 21 -11.01 -2.81 7.33
N GLY A 22 -11.91 -2.05 6.72
CA GLY A 22 -12.83 -1.23 7.50
C GLY A 22 -13.84 -0.48 6.64
N VAL A 23 -14.03 0.80 6.98
CA VAL A 23 -14.86 1.75 6.22
C VAL A 23 -14.39 1.87 4.75
N PRO A 24 -15.24 2.38 3.83
CA PRO A 24 -14.91 2.49 2.41
C PRO A 24 -13.53 3.12 2.15
N GLU A 25 -13.20 4.22 2.81
CA GLU A 25 -11.92 4.93 2.68
C GLU A 25 -10.72 4.06 3.07
N GLN A 26 -10.87 3.24 4.12
CA GLN A 26 -9.84 2.31 4.54
C GLN A 26 -9.64 1.18 3.50
N ASN A 27 -10.73 0.70 2.89
CA ASN A 27 -10.66 -0.30 1.84
C ASN A 27 -10.08 0.27 0.54
N GLU A 28 -10.34 1.54 0.24
CA GLU A 28 -9.73 2.25 -0.89
C GLU A 28 -8.20 2.32 -0.76
N ILE A 29 -7.66 2.55 0.44
CA ILE A 29 -6.21 2.51 0.66
C ILE A 29 -5.65 1.16 0.25
N ARG A 30 -6.27 0.05 0.67
CA ARG A 30 -5.84 -1.30 0.30
C ARG A 30 -5.92 -1.52 -1.21
N MET A 31 -6.99 -1.03 -1.84
CA MET A 31 -7.21 -1.11 -3.28
C MET A 31 -6.13 -0.35 -4.07
N TYR A 32 -5.75 0.85 -3.63
CA TYR A 32 -4.67 1.62 -4.25
C TYR A 32 -3.27 1.04 -3.98
N TYR A 33 -3.05 0.51 -2.77
CA TYR A 33 -1.75 0.02 -2.33
C TYR A 33 -1.27 -1.15 -3.18
N TRP A 34 -2.15 -2.11 -3.48
CA TRP A 34 -1.82 -3.31 -4.24
C TRP A 34 -1.13 -3.03 -5.59
N PRO A 35 -1.76 -2.33 -6.56
CA PRO A 35 -1.15 -2.09 -7.85
C PRO A 35 0.06 -1.16 -7.78
N LEU A 36 0.06 -0.16 -6.89
CA LEU A 36 1.20 0.76 -6.73
C LEU A 36 2.43 0.04 -6.19
N ARG A 37 2.25 -0.79 -5.17
CA ARG A 37 3.35 -1.53 -4.57
C ARG A 37 3.92 -2.58 -5.52
N LEU A 38 3.06 -3.33 -6.22
CA LEU A 38 3.52 -4.26 -7.26
C LEU A 38 4.32 -3.56 -8.35
N SER A 39 3.90 -2.37 -8.78
CA SER A 39 4.65 -1.55 -9.74
C SER A 39 6.02 -1.14 -9.19
N SER A 40 6.07 -0.67 -7.92
CA SER A 40 7.33 -0.29 -7.27
C SER A 40 8.33 -1.45 -7.18
N LEU A 41 7.84 -2.67 -6.93
CA LEU A 41 8.69 -3.87 -6.80
C LEU A 41 9.17 -4.41 -8.16
N LYS A 42 8.43 -4.17 -9.24
CA LYS A 42 8.81 -4.59 -10.60
C LYS A 42 10.01 -3.82 -11.17
N GLY A 43 10.48 -2.78 -10.47
CA GLY A 43 11.64 -1.98 -10.90
C GLY A 43 11.24 -0.84 -11.84
N GLY A 44 10.14 -0.14 -11.56
CA GLY A 44 9.80 1.11 -12.23
C GLY A 44 10.87 2.20 -12.03
N LYS A 45 10.69 3.35 -12.70
CA LYS A 45 11.66 4.47 -12.73
C LYS A 45 12.11 4.96 -11.34
N GLU A 46 11.28 4.77 -10.31
CA GLU A 46 11.60 5.14 -8.93
C GLU A 46 11.42 3.93 -7.99
N LYS A 47 12.44 3.64 -7.19
CA LYS A 47 12.35 2.66 -6.09
C LYS A 47 11.64 3.32 -4.92
N LYS A 48 10.33 3.07 -4.79
CA LYS A 48 9.55 3.52 -3.64
C LYS A 48 9.55 2.51 -2.51
N THR A 49 9.70 2.98 -1.28
CA THR A 49 9.54 2.16 -0.07
C THR A 49 8.07 1.83 0.19
N LYS A 50 7.80 0.88 1.08
CA LYS A 50 6.41 0.55 1.47
C LYS A 50 5.72 1.75 2.12
N LYS A 51 6.45 2.53 2.93
CA LYS A 51 5.94 3.76 3.54
C LYS A 51 5.61 4.83 2.51
N GLN A 52 6.49 5.06 1.53
CA GLN A 52 6.23 6.03 0.46
C GLN A 52 4.98 5.67 -0.34
N VAL A 53 4.82 4.40 -0.71
CA VAL A 53 3.61 3.92 -1.39
C VAL A 53 2.37 4.09 -0.52
N LEU A 54 2.44 3.77 0.77
CA LEU A 54 1.31 3.98 1.70
C LEU A 54 0.92 5.45 1.78
N ASN A 55 1.90 6.36 1.90
CA ASN A 55 1.63 7.80 1.97
C ASN A 55 0.93 8.31 0.69
N GLU A 56 1.29 7.79 -0.49
CA GLU A 56 0.58 8.11 -1.74
C GLU A 56 -0.86 7.63 -1.73
N CYS A 57 -1.12 6.42 -1.24
CA CYS A 57 -2.49 5.91 -1.09
C CYS A 57 -3.30 6.78 -0.13
N VAL A 58 -2.73 7.15 1.02
CA VAL A 58 -3.37 8.02 2.01
C VAL A 58 -3.66 9.40 1.41
N ALA A 59 -2.72 9.99 0.67
CA ALA A 59 -2.91 11.28 0.01
C ALA A 59 -4.07 11.24 -1.00
N LYS A 60 -4.22 10.14 -1.76
CA LYS A 60 -5.33 9.96 -2.69
C LYS A 60 -6.68 9.91 -1.99
N VAL A 61 -6.79 9.14 -0.92
CA VAL A 61 -8.04 9.03 -0.15
C VAL A 61 -8.36 10.34 0.57
N LYS A 62 -7.36 10.99 1.18
CA LYS A 62 -7.54 12.28 1.86
C LYS A 62 -7.91 13.42 0.93
N LYS A 63 -7.59 13.34 -0.36
CA LYS A 63 -8.06 14.32 -1.35
C LYS A 63 -9.58 14.37 -1.43
N ASN A 64 -10.24 13.22 -1.25
CA ASN A 64 -11.71 13.10 -1.30
C ASN A 64 -12.33 13.19 0.09
N ASN A 65 -11.62 12.73 1.14
CA ASN A 65 -12.07 12.80 2.52
C ASN A 65 -10.93 13.30 3.45
N PRO A 66 -10.73 14.62 3.59
CA PRO A 66 -9.62 15.18 4.37
C PRO A 66 -9.65 14.84 5.87
N ALA A 67 -10.85 14.62 6.44
CA ALA A 67 -11.04 14.28 7.84
C ALA A 67 -10.76 12.80 8.15
N PHE A 68 -10.60 11.96 7.11
CA PHE A 68 -10.37 10.55 7.30
C PHE A 68 -9.05 10.25 8.02
N THR A 69 -9.13 9.48 9.10
CA THR A 69 -7.97 8.99 9.85
C THR A 69 -7.66 7.57 9.42
N VAL A 70 -6.54 7.40 8.70
CA VAL A 70 -6.07 6.10 8.25
C VAL A 70 -5.61 5.23 9.42
N GLN A 71 -5.92 3.93 9.36
CA GLN A 71 -5.39 2.93 10.28
C GLN A 71 -4.37 2.03 9.56
N TYR A 72 -3.21 1.82 10.18
CA TYR A 72 -2.17 0.90 9.73
C TYR A 72 -1.19 0.62 10.86
N ASP A 73 -0.41 -0.44 10.74
CA ASP A 73 0.68 -0.77 11.67
C ASP A 73 1.85 0.21 11.48
N VAL A 74 1.95 1.19 12.37
CA VAL A 74 2.98 2.24 12.28
C VAL A 74 4.39 1.65 12.38
N GLY A 75 4.59 0.62 13.22
CA GLY A 75 5.89 -0.03 13.39
C GLY A 75 6.33 -0.76 12.12
N TYR A 76 5.40 -1.45 11.47
CA TYR A 76 5.66 -2.13 10.20
C TYR A 76 5.94 -1.14 9.06
N PHE A 77 5.29 0.03 9.04
CA PHE A 77 5.45 1.05 8.00
C PHE A 77 6.39 2.19 8.39
N SER A 78 7.47 1.88 9.11
CA SER A 78 8.49 2.85 9.55
C SER A 78 9.47 3.27 8.44
N GLU A 79 9.67 2.44 7.41
CA GLU A 79 10.62 2.66 6.30
C GLU A 79 10.01 2.46 4.91
#